data_AF-A0A0G4H0R0-F1
#
_entry.id   AF-A0A0G4H0R0-F1
#
_cell.length_a   1.000
_cell.length_b   1.000
_cell.length_c   1.000
_cell.angle_alpha   90.00
_cell.angle_beta   90.00
_cell.angle_gamma   90.00
#
_symmetry.space_group_name_H-M   'P 1'
#
loop_
_entity.id
_entity.type
_entity.pdbx_description
1 polymer ?
#
loop_
_entity_poly.entity_id
_entity_poly.type
_entity_poly.pdbx_seq_one_letter_code
_entity_poly.pdbx_strand_id
1 'polypeptide(L)'
;MSRLNGTMFSGSNLLYGTIVLLAYLFLLGISFGGVVTASGTCIQTVVHWFRIFRRVIVEDMEVFGWSSLSPHSSYLIGGPGIIVEIDESKFGKRTHNRGHRVEGV
;
A
#
# COMPACT_ATOMS: atom_id res chain seq x y z
N MET A 1 32.69 0.24 5.58
CA MET A 1 31.31 -0.06 5.09
C MET A 1 30.32 0.48 6.10
N SER A 2 29.32 1.24 5.65
CA SER A 2 28.22 1.66 6.53
C SER A 2 27.32 0.45 6.83
N ARG A 3 26.89 0.27 8.09
CA ARG A 3 25.94 -0.79 8.48
C ARG A 3 24.57 -0.66 7.81
N LEU A 4 24.31 0.46 7.14
CA LEU A 4 23.04 0.79 6.50
C LEU A 4 22.96 0.30 5.06
N ASN A 5 24.10 -0.07 4.46
CA ASN A 5 24.14 -0.50 3.08
C ASN A 5 23.27 -1.75 2.90
N GLY A 6 22.32 -1.69 1.96
CA GLY A 6 21.33 -2.76 1.73
C GLY A 6 20.05 -2.65 2.55
N THR A 7 19.89 -1.60 3.37
CA THR A 7 18.64 -1.32 4.09
C THR A 7 17.88 -0.16 3.47
N MET A 8 16.59 -0.01 3.81
CA MET A 8 15.78 1.14 3.42
C MET A 8 16.30 2.50 3.94
N PHE A 9 17.24 2.48 4.89
CA PHE A 9 17.86 3.69 5.45
C PHE A 9 19.13 4.12 4.70
N SER A 10 19.57 3.33 3.72
CA SER A 10 20.80 3.60 2.96
C SER A 10 20.71 4.92 2.20
N GLY A 11 21.69 5.81 2.39
CA GLY A 11 21.78 7.09 1.68
C GLY A 11 20.80 8.17 2.13
N SER A 12 20.08 7.96 3.24
CA SER A 12 19.22 8.98 3.84
C SER A 12 20.03 10.05 4.56
N ASN A 13 19.65 11.32 4.35
CA ASN A 13 20.14 12.46 5.12
C ASN A 13 19.25 12.81 6.34
N LEU A 14 18.15 12.09 6.55
CA LEU A 14 17.30 12.27 7.72
C LEU A 14 17.87 11.55 8.94
N LEU A 15 17.67 12.15 10.11
CA LEU A 15 17.90 11.49 11.39
C LEU A 15 16.99 10.27 11.51
N TYR A 16 17.51 9.18 12.08
CA TYR A 16 16.73 7.94 12.26
C TYR A 16 15.46 8.18 13.08
N GLY A 17 15.54 8.99 14.14
CA GLY A 17 14.38 9.35 14.94
C GLY A 17 13.26 9.98 14.10
N THR A 18 13.61 10.80 13.11
CA THR A 18 12.64 11.39 12.18
C THR A 18 12.03 10.32 11.27
N ILE A 19 12.81 9.37 10.77
CA ILE A 19 12.29 8.29 9.91
C ILE A 19 11.35 7.38 10.70
N VAL A 20 11.71 7.03 11.94
CA VAL A 20 10.86 6.24 12.84
C VAL A 20 9.57 6.99 13.18
N LEU A 21 9.64 8.29 13.45
CA LEU A 21 8.45 9.13 13.65
C LEU A 21 7.56 9.14 12.41
N LEU A 22 8.13 9.30 11.21
CA LEU A 22 7.36 9.24 9.95
C LEU A 22 6.68 7.89 9.76
N ALA A 23 7.35 6.78 10.10
CA ALA A 23 6.76 5.44 10.05
C ALA A 23 5.61 5.29 11.05
N TYR A 24 5.77 5.78 12.28
CA TYR A 24 4.71 5.79 13.29
C TYR A 24 3.47 6.57 12.83
N LEU A 25 3.66 7.79 12.32
CA LEU A 25 2.57 8.64 11.81
C LEU A 25 1.90 8.05 10.56
N PHE A 26 2.68 7.37 9.70
CA PHE A 26 2.17 6.63 8.55
C PHE A 26 1.22 5.52 8.99
N LEU A 27 1.61 4.70 9.98
CA LEU A 27 0.79 3.60 10.48
C LEU A 27 -0.48 4.09 11.21
N LEU A 28 -0.41 5.25 11.86
CA LEU A 28 -1.60 5.89 12.43
C LEU A 28 -2.57 6.46 11.39
N GLY A 29 -2.19 6.50 10.10
CA GLY A 29 -3.04 7.03 9.03
C GLY A 29 -3.27 8.54 9.13
N ILE A 30 -2.34 9.29 9.72
CA ILE A 30 -2.44 10.74 9.83
C ILE A 30 -2.40 11.39 8.44
N SER A 31 -3.18 12.46 8.24
CA SER A 31 -3.18 13.20 6.98
C SER A 31 -1.80 13.83 6.70
N PHE A 32 -1.44 13.97 5.42
CA PHE A 32 -0.15 14.55 5.02
C PHE A 32 0.15 15.90 5.68
N GLY A 33 -0.86 16.78 5.81
CA GLY A 33 -0.72 18.05 6.50
C GLY A 33 -0.35 17.86 7.98
N GLY A 34 -1.05 16.97 8.69
CA GLY A 34 -0.75 16.65 10.08
C GLY A 34 0.65 16.05 10.27
N VAL A 35 1.10 15.21 9.32
CA VAL A 35 2.46 14.65 9.34
C VAL A 35 3.50 15.75 9.20
N VAL A 36 3.36 16.65 8.22
CA VAL A 36 4.29 17.77 8.01
C VAL A 36 4.37 18.66 9.25
N THR A 37 3.23 18.94 9.90
CA THR A 37 3.19 19.72 11.14
C THR A 37 3.88 18.99 12.31
N ALA A 38 3.68 17.68 12.45
CA ALA A 38 4.22 16.90 13.56
C ALA A 38 5.72 16.56 13.41
N SER A 39 6.18 16.26 12.20
CA SER A 39 7.56 15.85 11.94
C SER A 39 8.49 17.02 11.60
N GLY A 40 7.94 18.18 11.21
CA GLY A 40 8.70 19.33 10.71
C GLY A 40 9.38 19.10 9.36
N THR A 41 9.06 18.00 8.66
CA THR A 41 9.64 17.67 7.34
C THR A 41 8.78 18.23 6.21
N CYS A 42 9.40 18.63 5.10
CA CYS A 42 8.63 19.08 3.94
C CYS A 42 7.81 17.94 3.32
N ILE A 43 6.71 18.32 2.65
CA ILE A 43 5.76 17.36 2.07
C ILE A 43 6.42 16.41 1.07
N GLN A 44 7.40 16.88 0.29
CA GLN A 44 8.12 16.07 -0.70
C GLN A 44 8.87 14.92 -0.02
N THR A 45 9.50 15.20 1.12
CA THR A 45 10.17 14.18 1.94
C THR A 45 9.16 13.19 2.52
N VAL A 46 8.03 13.67 3.06
CA VAL A 46 6.96 12.79 3.59
C VAL A 46 6.46 11.84 2.50
N VAL A 47 6.13 12.36 1.32
CA VAL A 47 5.67 11.55 0.18
C VAL A 47 6.71 10.52 -0.24
N HIS A 48 7.98 10.92 -0.30
CA HIS A 48 9.07 10.00 -0.62
C HIS A 48 9.17 8.84 0.38
N TRP A 49 9.16 9.13 1.67
CA TRP A 49 9.23 8.10 2.72
C TRP A 49 7.99 7.22 2.78
N PHE A 50 6.79 7.79 2.59
CA PHE A 50 5.55 7.02 2.54
C PHE A 50 5.53 6.03 1.36
N ARG A 51 6.13 6.41 0.22
CA ARG A 51 6.32 5.47 -0.90
C ARG A 51 7.27 4.33 -0.55
N ILE A 52 8.35 4.60 0.20
CA ILE A 52 9.26 3.56 0.67
C ILE A 52 8.56 2.64 1.66
N PHE A 53 7.85 3.17 2.68
CA PHE A 53 7.10 2.35 3.64
C PHE A 53 6.08 1.46 2.94
N ARG A 54 5.33 2.01 1.99
CA ARG A 54 4.37 1.24 1.20
C ARG A 54 5.04 0.13 0.39
N ARG A 55 6.20 0.42 -0.22
CA ARG A 55 6.98 -0.60 -0.94
C ARG A 55 7.39 -1.74 -0.01
N VAL A 56 7.95 -1.42 1.15
CA VAL A 56 8.39 -2.43 2.13
C VAL A 56 7.23 -3.31 2.57
N ILE A 57 6.05 -2.73 2.85
CA ILE A 57 4.85 -3.48 3.23
C ILE A 57 4.37 -4.38 2.09
N VAL A 58 4.40 -3.89 0.85
CA VAL A 58 4.01 -4.69 -0.32
C VAL A 58 4.98 -5.84 -0.55
N GLU A 59 6.29 -5.58 -0.49
CA GLU A 59 7.33 -6.61 -0.62
C GLU A 59 7.20 -7.67 0.49
N ASP A 60 6.91 -7.26 1.73
CA ASP A 60 6.63 -8.16 2.85
C ASP A 60 5.37 -9.00 2.59
N MET A 61 4.29 -8.37 2.12
CA MET A 61 3.04 -9.05 1.78
C MET A 61 3.19 -10.02 0.61
N GLU A 62 4.03 -9.71 -0.39
CA GLU A 62 4.33 -10.58 -1.52
C GLU A 62 5.21 -11.77 -1.13
N VAL A 63 6.24 -11.55 -0.30
CA VAL A 63 7.18 -12.59 0.12
C VAL A 63 6.58 -13.54 1.16
N PHE A 64 5.96 -13.01 2.20
CA PHE A 64 5.36 -13.82 3.27
C PHE A 64 3.94 -14.28 2.94
N GLY A 65 3.36 -13.71 1.88
CA GLY A 65 2.00 -13.99 1.45
C GLY A 65 0.98 -13.42 2.43
N TRP A 66 -0.12 -12.90 1.88
CA TRP A 66 -1.32 -12.55 2.65
C TRP A 66 -1.84 -13.72 3.55
N SER A 67 -1.48 -14.96 3.20
CA SER A 67 -1.73 -16.19 3.96
C SER A 67 -1.09 -16.22 5.35
N SER A 68 0.04 -15.54 5.58
CA SER A 68 0.77 -15.62 6.87
C SER A 68 0.10 -14.83 8.00
N LEU A 69 -0.66 -13.77 7.68
CA LEU A 69 -1.40 -12.95 8.65
C LEU A 69 -2.74 -13.57 9.10
N SER A 70 -3.24 -14.57 8.37
CA SER A 70 -4.44 -15.30 8.74
C SER A 70 -4.33 -16.74 8.20
N PRO A 71 -4.01 -17.74 9.05
CA PRO A 71 -3.89 -19.13 8.61
C PRO A 71 -5.21 -19.73 8.06
N HIS A 72 -6.29 -18.95 8.00
CA HIS A 72 -7.62 -19.37 7.56
C HIS A 72 -8.21 -18.57 6.40
N SER A 73 -7.48 -17.63 5.78
CA SER A 73 -8.00 -16.92 4.61
C SER A 73 -7.07 -17.04 3.41
N SER A 74 -7.10 -18.21 2.79
CA SER A 74 -7.08 -18.24 1.34
C SER A 74 -8.26 -17.39 0.88
N TYR A 75 -7.99 -16.16 0.42
CA TYR A 75 -8.98 -15.37 -0.33
C TYR A 75 -9.15 -15.98 -1.72
N LEU A 76 -9.49 -17.27 -1.76
CA LEU A 76 -10.22 -17.83 -2.88
C LEU A 76 -11.61 -17.23 -2.77
N ILE A 77 -12.01 -16.47 -3.78
CA ILE A 77 -13.43 -16.20 -3.99
C ILE A 77 -14.00 -17.58 -4.38
N GLY A 78 -14.59 -18.27 -3.41
CA GLY A 78 -15.02 -19.66 -3.52
C GLY A 78 -14.32 -20.57 -2.51
N GLY A 79 -15.10 -21.29 -1.70
CA GLY A 79 -14.61 -22.34 -0.82
C GLY A 79 -14.18 -23.61 -1.60
N PRO A 80 -13.63 -24.62 -0.90
CA PRO A 80 -13.26 -25.88 -1.53
C PRO A 80 -14.44 -26.50 -2.30
N GLY A 81 -14.25 -26.76 -3.60
CA GLY A 81 -15.29 -27.31 -4.47
C GLY A 81 -16.28 -26.29 -5.04
N ILE A 82 -16.06 -24.99 -4.83
CA ILE A 82 -16.88 -23.93 -5.39
C ILE A 82 -16.14 -23.31 -6.58
N ILE A 83 -16.63 -23.58 -7.79
CA ILE A 83 -16.23 -22.85 -8.99
C ILE A 83 -16.94 -21.50 -8.93
N VAL A 84 -16.19 -20.42 -8.67
CA VAL A 84 -16.75 -19.07 -8.78
C VAL A 84 -16.44 -18.53 -10.17
N GLU A 85 -17.49 -18.38 -10.95
CA GLU A 85 -17.44 -17.67 -12.21
C GLU A 85 -17.38 -16.16 -11.92
N ILE A 86 -16.37 -15.49 -12.46
CA ILE A 86 -16.31 -14.03 -12.45
C ILE A 86 -17.26 -13.57 -13.55
N ASP A 87 -18.48 -13.15 -13.19
CA ASP A 87 -19.36 -12.46 -14.12
C ASP A 87 -18.79 -11.07 -14.39
N GLU A 88 -17.97 -10.97 -15.44
CA GLU A 88 -17.46 -9.70 -15.92
C GLU A 88 -18.63 -8.84 -16.41
N SER A 89 -19.19 -8.02 -15.52
CA SER A 89 -20.08 -6.95 -15.92
C SER A 89 -19.35 -6.02 -16.90
N LYS A 90 -19.68 -6.12 -18.18
CA LYS A 90 -19.16 -5.21 -19.20
C LYS A 90 -19.83 -3.85 -19.02
N PHE A 91 -19.03 -2.81 -18.79
CA PHE A 91 -19.51 -1.44 -18.73
C PHE A 91 -19.14 -0.72 -20.02
N GLY A 92 -20.14 -0.15 -20.69
CA GLY A 92 -19.93 0.65 -21.88
C GLY A 92 -19.12 1.91 -21.61
N LYS A 93 -18.64 2.56 -22.67
CA LYS A 93 -17.91 3.83 -22.60
C LYS A 93 -18.71 4.84 -21.76
N ARG A 94 -18.05 5.46 -20.78
CA ARG A 94 -18.68 6.39 -19.83
C ARG A 94 -19.14 7.66 -20.54
N THR A 95 -20.40 8.05 -20.33
CA THR A 95 -20.91 9.39 -20.66
C THR A 95 -21.46 10.00 -19.38
N HIS A 96 -21.01 11.21 -19.00
CA HIS A 96 -21.43 11.92 -17.77
C HIS A 96 -21.08 11.20 -16.44
N ASN A 97 -19.91 10.54 -16.35
CA ASN A 97 -19.45 9.82 -15.15
C ASN A 97 -20.37 8.69 -14.65
N ARG A 98 -21.37 8.27 -15.45
CA ARG A 98 -22.18 7.09 -15.19
C ARG A 98 -21.81 6.00 -16.20
N GLY A 99 -21.50 4.81 -15.70
CA GLY A 99 -21.37 3.62 -16.54
C GLY A 99 -22.75 3.04 -16.84
N HIS A 100 -22.97 2.57 -18.07
CA HIS A 100 -24.14 1.77 -18.44
C HIS A 100 -23.70 0.31 -18.55
N ARG A 101 -24.47 -0.63 -17.97
CA ARG A 101 -24.22 -2.07 -18.13
C ARG A 101 -24.52 -2.44 -19.59
N VAL A 102 -23.57 -3.01 -20.30
CA VAL A 102 -23.76 -3.46 -21.68
C VAL A 102 -23.76 -4.98 -21.71
N GLU A 103 -24.67 -5.57 -22.48
CA GLU A 103 -24.57 -6.98 -22.81
C GLU A 103 -23.66 -7.11 -24.04
N GLY A 104 -22.67 -8.01 -23.97
CA GLY A 104 -21.79 -8.30 -25.09
C GLY A 104 -22.54 -9.11 -26.15
N VAL A 105 -22.27 -8.83 -27.43
CA VAL A 105 -22.63 -9.70 -28.55
C VAL A 105 -21.44 -10.59 -28.87
#